data_AF-A0A9X2E5M0-F1
#
_entry.id   AF-A0A9X2E5M0-F1
#
_cell.length_a   1.000
_cell.length_b   1.000
_cell.length_c   1.000
_cell.angle_alpha   90.00
_cell.angle_beta   90.00
_cell.angle_gamma   90.00
#
_symmetry.space_group_name_H-M   'P 1'
#
loop_
_entity.id
_entity.type
_entity.pdbx_description
1 polymer ?
#
loop_
_entity_poly.entity_id
_entity_poly.type
_entity_poly.pdbx_seq_one_letter_code
_entity_poly.pdbx_strand_id
1 'polypeptide(L)'
;MNEEYANDEVDRVFRQGIPIPSYEVIHLVEDAKGFIEMAIALYSSIASDETDPAEKARLEANRDRQSELLKSRRWMDIDEAKRIVQEYPEIIDRLREKDNWGSA
;
A
#
# COMPACT_ATOMS: atom_id res chain seq x y z
N MET A 1 -13.58 -4.43 -23.28
CA MET A 1 -14.29 -5.48 -22.52
C MET A 1 -13.28 -6.56 -22.21
N ASN A 2 -13.22 -6.97 -20.94
CA ASN A 2 -12.53 -8.14 -20.37
C ASN A 2 -11.37 -7.88 -19.40
N GLU A 3 -11.39 -6.77 -18.64
CA GLU A 3 -10.70 -6.73 -17.32
C GLU A 3 -11.49 -7.51 -16.25
N GLU A 4 -12.77 -7.77 -16.51
CA GLU A 4 -13.68 -8.49 -15.59
C GLU A 4 -13.42 -10.00 -15.57
N TYR A 5 -12.84 -10.57 -16.63
CA TYR A 5 -12.54 -12.02 -16.71
C TYR A 5 -11.26 -12.42 -15.97
N ALA A 6 -10.30 -11.50 -15.80
CA ALA A 6 -9.05 -11.80 -15.11
C ALA A 6 -9.29 -12.01 -13.59
N ASN A 7 -10.22 -11.26 -13.00
CA ASN A 7 -10.50 -11.37 -11.57
C ASN A 7 -11.28 -12.65 -11.22
N ASP A 8 -12.22 -13.08 -12.09
CA ASP A 8 -13.01 -14.30 -11.85
C ASP A 8 -12.20 -15.59 -12.00
N GLU A 9 -11.20 -15.61 -12.90
CA GLU A 9 -10.38 -16.80 -13.11
C GLU A 9 -9.34 -16.98 -12.00
N VAL A 10 -8.76 -15.88 -11.51
CA VAL A 10 -7.87 -15.89 -10.34
C VAL A 10 -8.62 -16.36 -9.08
N ASP A 11 -9.84 -15.90 -8.85
CA ASP A 11 -10.65 -16.31 -7.69
C ASP A 11 -11.08 -17.80 -7.78
N ARG A 12 -11.27 -18.32 -9.01
CA ARG A 12 -11.60 -19.72 -9.27
C ARG A 12 -10.40 -20.65 -9.09
N VAL A 13 -9.21 -20.24 -9.53
CA VAL A 13 -7.93 -20.96 -9.34
C VAL A 13 -7.59 -21.06 -7.85
N PHE A 14 -7.86 -20.00 -7.08
CA PHE A 14 -7.71 -19.96 -5.62
C PHE A 14 -8.59 -20.98 -4.88
N ARG A 15 -9.87 -21.12 -5.24
CA ARG A 15 -10.78 -22.09 -4.60
C ARG A 15 -10.50 -23.55 -4.96
N GLN A 16 -9.74 -23.80 -6.02
CA GLN A 16 -9.39 -25.15 -6.47
C GLN A 16 -8.05 -25.65 -5.93
N GLY A 17 -7.34 -24.86 -5.12
CA GLY A 17 -6.03 -25.25 -4.56
C GLY A 17 -4.92 -25.29 -5.61
N ILE A 18 -5.07 -24.55 -6.72
CA ILE A 18 -4.05 -24.45 -7.76
C ILE A 18 -2.98 -23.46 -7.26
N PRO A 19 -1.69 -23.83 -7.26
CA PRO A 19 -0.61 -22.94 -6.84
C PRO A 19 -0.58 -21.70 -7.72
N ILE A 20 -0.63 -20.52 -7.12
CA ILE A 20 -0.32 -19.26 -7.81
C ILE A 20 1.10 -19.41 -8.39
N PRO A 21 1.34 -19.08 -9.67
CA PRO A 21 2.68 -19.06 -10.22
C PRO A 21 3.60 -18.24 -9.31
N SER A 22 4.76 -18.79 -8.96
CA SER A 22 5.69 -18.14 -8.02
C SER A 22 6.03 -16.70 -8.42
N TYR A 23 5.98 -16.41 -9.73
CA TYR A 23 6.18 -15.08 -10.30
C TYR A 23 5.10 -14.06 -9.88
N GLU A 24 3.83 -14.42 -9.93
CA GLU A 24 2.73 -13.52 -9.54
C GLU A 24 2.73 -13.24 -8.03
N VAL A 25 3.11 -14.23 -7.22
CA VAL A 25 3.30 -14.04 -5.76
C VAL A 25 4.46 -13.09 -5.48
N ILE A 26 5.58 -13.22 -6.19
CA ILE A 26 6.74 -12.33 -6.04
C ILE A 26 6.34 -10.89 -6.38
N HIS A 27 5.67 -10.68 -7.52
CA HIS A 27 5.22 -9.35 -7.91
C HIS A 27 4.25 -8.72 -6.91
N LEU A 28 3.25 -9.49 -6.45
CA LEU A 28 2.31 -9.03 -5.44
C LEU A 28 3.02 -8.54 -4.15
N VAL A 29 3.99 -9.32 -3.68
CA VAL A 29 4.73 -9.01 -2.45
C VAL A 29 5.69 -7.82 -2.66
N GLU A 30 6.30 -7.70 -3.83
CA GLU A 30 7.11 -6.54 -4.21
C GLU A 30 6.27 -5.26 -4.32
N ASP A 31 5.10 -5.32 -4.94
CA ASP A 31 4.17 -4.19 -5.06
C ASP A 31 3.66 -3.74 -3.68
N ALA A 32 3.25 -4.70 -2.84
CA ALA A 32 2.83 -4.41 -1.47
C ALA A 32 3.93 -3.67 -0.68
N LYS A 33 5.18 -4.14 -0.79
CA LYS A 33 6.32 -3.46 -0.19
C LYS A 33 6.50 -2.05 -0.74
N GLY A 34 6.47 -1.89 -2.05
CA GLY A 34 6.63 -0.61 -2.73
C GLY A 34 5.57 0.41 -2.30
N PHE A 35 4.32 -0.01 -2.16
CA PHE A 35 3.25 0.83 -1.65
C PHE A 35 3.46 1.29 -0.21
N ILE A 36 3.92 0.40 0.68
CA ILE A 36 4.25 0.78 2.06
C ILE A 36 5.38 1.80 2.09
N GLU A 37 6.46 1.57 1.32
CA GLU A 37 7.59 2.50 1.24
C GLU A 37 7.17 3.87 0.69
N MET A 38 6.30 3.90 -0.33
CA MET A 38 5.73 5.12 -0.88
C MET A 38 4.88 5.89 0.15
N ALA A 39 4.02 5.19 0.88
CA ALA A 39 3.20 5.80 1.93
C ALA A 39 4.07 6.41 3.04
N ILE A 40 5.14 5.71 3.47
CA ILE A 40 6.11 6.25 4.44
C ILE A 40 6.74 7.54 3.93
N ALA A 41 7.18 7.57 2.68
CA ALA A 41 7.81 8.75 2.08
C ALA A 41 6.84 9.94 2.06
N LEU A 42 5.60 9.72 1.61
CA LEU A 42 4.58 10.76 1.53
C LEU A 42 4.18 11.29 2.91
N TYR A 43 3.93 10.42 3.89
CA TYR A 43 3.66 10.89 5.26
C TYR A 43 4.83 11.69 5.84
N SER A 44 6.07 11.30 5.54
CA SER A 44 7.26 12.01 6.00
C SER A 44 7.37 13.40 5.38
N SER A 45 7.12 13.50 4.06
CA SER A 45 7.10 14.76 3.30
C SER A 45 6.05 15.72 3.86
N ILE A 46 4.79 15.27 3.94
CA ILE A 46 3.69 16.12 4.42
C ILE A 46 3.92 16.56 5.88
N ALA A 47 4.45 15.68 6.74
CA ALA A 47 4.72 16.01 8.14
C ALA A 47 5.88 17.00 8.33
N SER A 48 6.81 17.10 7.38
CA SER A 48 7.89 18.09 7.47
C SER A 48 7.37 19.51 7.29
N ASP A 49 6.37 19.67 6.43
CA ASP A 49 5.84 20.97 6.03
C ASP A 49 4.58 21.37 6.82
N GLU A 50 3.98 20.43 7.56
CA GLU A 50 2.82 20.66 8.41
C GLU A 50 3.17 21.54 9.64
N THR A 51 2.38 22.59 9.82
CA THR A 51 2.57 23.59 10.89
C THR A 51 1.63 23.38 12.07
N ASP A 52 0.49 22.71 11.87
CA ASP A 52 -0.40 22.31 12.96
C ASP A 52 0.22 21.11 13.71
N PRO A 53 0.60 21.26 15.00
CA PRO A 53 1.20 20.19 15.77
C PRO A 53 0.31 18.94 15.90
N ALA A 54 -1.03 19.12 15.93
CA ALA A 54 -1.95 18.00 16.05
C ALA A 54 -1.99 17.17 14.78
N GLU A 55 -2.05 17.83 13.61
CA GLU A 55 -2.03 17.15 12.32
C GLU A 55 -0.66 16.53 12.03
N LYS A 56 0.43 17.21 12.39
CA LYS A 56 1.79 16.66 12.30
C LYS A 56 1.94 15.37 13.09
N ALA A 57 1.51 15.35 14.36
CA ALA A 57 1.55 14.15 15.19
C ALA A 57 0.71 13.01 14.58
N ARG A 58 -0.43 13.32 13.95
CA ARG A 58 -1.26 12.34 13.25
C ARG A 58 -0.55 11.74 12.04
N LEU A 59 0.12 12.56 11.24
CA LEU A 59 0.90 12.13 10.07
C LEU A 59 2.10 11.26 10.50
N GLU A 60 2.84 11.67 11.53
CA GLU A 60 3.96 10.91 12.09
C GLU A 60 3.51 9.56 12.66
N ALA A 61 2.39 9.51 13.38
CA ALA A 61 1.83 8.25 13.86
C ALA A 61 1.43 7.31 12.71
N ASN A 62 0.88 7.85 11.61
CA ASN A 62 0.56 7.03 10.44
C ASN A 62 1.82 6.54 9.72
N ARG A 63 2.85 7.37 9.55
CA ARG A 63 4.18 6.98 9.06
C ARG A 63 4.78 5.85 9.89
N ASP A 64 4.68 5.94 11.22
CA ASP A 64 5.23 4.95 12.13
C ASP A 64 4.50 3.60 11.99
N ARG A 65 3.17 3.61 11.86
CA ARG A 65 2.39 2.39 11.54
C ARG A 65 2.86 1.72 10.25
N GLN A 66 3.10 2.51 9.19
CA GLN A 66 3.64 1.96 7.94
C GLN A 66 5.05 1.39 8.11
N SER A 67 5.89 2.08 8.89
CA SER A 67 7.24 1.62 9.21
C SER A 67 7.23 0.31 10.02
N GLU A 68 6.30 0.16 10.95
CA GLU A 68 6.07 -1.08 11.69
C GLU A 68 5.61 -2.20 10.76
N LEU A 69 4.67 -1.93 9.84
CA LEU A 69 4.23 -2.90 8.85
C LEU A 69 5.41 -3.37 7.98
N LEU A 70 6.24 -2.45 7.49
CA LEU A 70 7.44 -2.76 6.69
C LEU A 70 8.43 -3.64 7.48
N LYS A 71 8.73 -3.27 8.74
CA LYS A 71 9.65 -4.02 9.64
C LYS A 71 9.10 -5.40 10.02
N SER A 72 7.80 -5.49 10.27
CA SER A 72 7.13 -6.73 10.67
C SER A 72 7.14 -7.78 9.57
N ARG A 73 7.42 -7.37 8.31
CA ARG A 73 7.47 -8.26 7.15
C ARG A 73 6.14 -8.95 6.85
N ARG A 74 5.04 -8.51 7.47
CA ARG A 74 3.69 -9.06 7.25
C ARG A 74 3.23 -8.91 5.80
N TRP A 75 3.70 -7.91 5.08
CA TRP A 75 3.46 -7.72 3.64
C TRP A 75 3.99 -8.85 2.74
N MET A 76 4.77 -9.80 3.29
CA MET A 76 5.14 -11.04 2.58
C MET A 76 4.09 -12.15 2.70
N ASP A 77 3.13 -12.01 3.62
CA ASP A 77 1.94 -12.86 3.64
C ASP A 77 1.03 -12.49 2.45
N ILE A 78 0.51 -13.49 1.74
CA ILE A 78 -0.23 -13.27 0.50
C ILE A 78 -1.52 -12.49 0.75
N ASP A 79 -2.24 -12.79 1.83
CA ASP A 79 -3.52 -12.15 2.12
C ASP A 79 -3.31 -10.69 2.55
N GLU A 80 -2.25 -10.45 3.32
CA GLU A 80 -1.83 -9.09 3.67
C GLU A 80 -1.37 -8.30 2.44
N ALA A 81 -0.56 -8.90 1.56
CA ALA A 81 -0.06 -8.27 0.34
C ALA A 81 -1.21 -7.88 -0.60
N LYS A 82 -2.19 -8.76 -0.80
CA LYS A 82 -3.42 -8.47 -1.56
C LYS A 82 -4.15 -7.26 -1.00
N ARG A 83 -4.35 -7.23 0.32
CA ARG A 83 -5.02 -6.11 0.98
C ARG A 83 -4.27 -4.80 0.73
N ILE A 84 -2.95 -4.80 0.89
CA ILE A 84 -2.11 -3.62 0.68
C ILE A 84 -2.25 -3.13 -0.77
N VAL A 85 -2.09 -4.02 -1.76
CA VAL A 85 -2.18 -3.66 -3.18
C VAL A 85 -3.57 -3.13 -3.56
N GLN A 86 -4.62 -3.59 -2.89
CA GLN A 86 -5.99 -3.10 -3.12
C GLN A 86 -6.24 -1.73 -2.47
N GLU A 87 -5.76 -1.49 -1.25
CA GLU A 87 -6.12 -0.30 -0.46
C GLU A 87 -5.14 0.87 -0.64
N TYR A 88 -3.85 0.60 -0.83
CA TYR A 88 -2.82 1.63 -0.80
C TYR A 88 -2.82 2.58 -1.99
N PRO A 89 -3.23 2.21 -3.22
CA PRO A 89 -3.31 3.17 -4.32
C PRO A 89 -4.16 4.39 -3.95
N GLU A 90 -5.35 4.20 -3.38
CA GLU A 90 -6.21 5.31 -2.97
C GLU A 90 -5.61 6.11 -1.81
N ILE A 91 -4.97 5.44 -0.85
CA ILE A 91 -4.27 6.12 0.25
C ILE A 91 -3.16 7.02 -0.32
N ILE A 92 -2.36 6.49 -1.25
CA ILE A 92 -1.25 7.20 -1.87
C ILE A 92 -1.74 8.38 -2.69
N ASP A 93 -2.82 8.23 -3.45
CA ASP A 93 -3.37 9.32 -4.25
C ASP A 93 -3.87 10.46 -3.36
N ARG A 94 -4.58 10.15 -2.27
CA ARG A 94 -4.99 11.16 -1.27
C ARG A 94 -3.79 11.85 -0.61
N LEU A 95 -2.72 11.10 -0.34
CA LEU A 95 -1.49 11.67 0.22
C LEU A 95 -0.78 12.58 -0.78
N ARG A 96 -0.69 12.18 -2.06
CA ARG A 96 -0.13 13.01 -3.13
C ARG A 96 -0.92 14.28 -3.36
N GLU A 97 -2.24 14.21 -3.32
CA GLU A 97 -3.10 15.41 -3.36
C GLU A 97 -2.75 16.36 -2.22
N LYS A 98 -2.63 15.83 -0.99
CA LYS A 98 -2.25 16.65 0.17
C LYS A 98 -0.84 17.25 0.05
N ASP A 99 0.14 16.46 -0.40
CA ASP A 99 1.53 16.87 -0.60
C ASP A 99 1.66 17.99 -1.66
N ASN A 100 0.93 17.85 -2.78
CA ASN A 100 0.90 18.85 -3.86
C ASN A 100 0.23 20.17 -3.43
N TRP A 101 -0.76 20.13 -2.54
CA TRP A 101 -1.43 21.33 -2.03
C TRP A 101 -0.61 22.09 -0.98
N GLY A 102 0.35 21.44 -0.31
CA GLY A 102 1.26 22.08 0.63
C GLY A 102 2.40 22.89 -0.03
N SER A 103 2.61 22.71 -1.33
CA SER A 103 3.71 23.32 -2.11
C SER A 103 3.31 24.56 -2.93
N ALA A 104 2.09 25.09 -2.76
CA ALA A 104 1.57 26.28 -3.47
C ALA A 104 1.47 27.50 -2.55
#